data_AF-C7R648-F1
#
_entry.id   AF-C7R648-F1
#
_cell.length_a   1.000
_cell.length_b   1.000
_cell.length_c   1.000
_cell.angle_alpha   90.00
_cell.angle_beta   90.00
_cell.angle_gamma   90.00
#
_symmetry.space_group_name_H-M   'P 1'
#
loop_
_entity.id
_entity.type
_entity.pdbx_description
1 polymer ?
#
loop_
_entity_poly.entity_id
_entity_poly.type
_entity_poly.pdbx_seq_one_letter_code
_entity_poly.pdbx_strand_id
1 'polypeptide(L)'
;MIDISEIRAQIKLLNPEINFDGAYTFYYDETNNIRKFRIKETGFNSAFTNNFVLGGLVFEGVSPDVQPLKDSLRLQSTAKEVKFNHIARGSFIDCLKSQNLNLFLKYLVSNNLYIHYSSINILYWSLVDIVDSAIVNSEISQKISAQFINVLKNDLYKLARLEINSMVSLFRKYEYPNIKQNRVLSFIEEMSELFFPYINEPEFHIGLESLRQILQECRRKGSLPFVMGEEDFILINDFSQFYMRPIYTFINSTHIFDKENSIEELLEKQIIMDGPRQINNYSFADSKSEQLIQLSDVVVGILGKLGSYCNTNDKEKIYSDMHSLNSLQEENIDLLLNLIAESRDRNMGFLHAIDCYEEMSKMDIIIECRQGICA
;
A
#
# COMPACT_ATOMS: atom_id res chain seq x y z
N MET A 1 3.19 18.77 18.10
CA MET A 1 2.35 18.01 19.05
C MET A 1 1.06 17.68 18.33
N ILE A 2 0.67 16.41 18.32
CA ILE A 2 -0.53 15.90 17.65
C ILE A 2 -1.31 15.12 18.72
N ASP A 3 -2.56 15.51 18.96
CA ASP A 3 -3.48 14.73 19.80
C ASP A 3 -4.28 13.78 18.92
N ILE A 4 -4.16 12.48 19.19
CA ILE A 4 -4.78 11.41 18.39
C ILE A 4 -6.07 10.89 19.01
N SER A 5 -6.53 11.40 20.17
CA SER A 5 -7.71 10.85 20.85
C SER A 5 -8.96 10.79 19.97
N GLU A 6 -9.28 11.87 19.25
CA GLU A 6 -10.45 11.91 18.36
C GLU A 6 -10.27 10.99 17.15
N ILE A 7 -9.11 11.06 16.50
CA ILE A 7 -8.78 10.25 15.31
C ILE A 7 -8.83 8.76 15.67
N ARG A 8 -8.23 8.38 16.79
CA ARG A 8 -8.22 7.00 17.28
C ARG A 8 -9.62 6.53 17.66
N ALA A 9 -10.41 7.36 18.33
CA ALA A 9 -11.80 7.04 18.64
C ALA A 9 -12.63 6.78 17.38
N GLN A 10 -12.47 7.63 16.34
CA GLN A 10 -13.13 7.43 15.05
C GLN A 10 -12.67 6.16 14.34
N ILE A 11 -11.37 5.87 14.32
CA ILE A 11 -10.83 4.63 13.73
C ILE A 11 -11.42 3.40 14.41
N LYS A 12 -11.49 3.38 15.75
CA LYS A 12 -12.11 2.29 16.50
C LYS A 12 -13.60 2.15 16.21
N LEU A 13 -14.31 3.27 16.08
CA LEU A 13 -15.74 3.27 15.76
C LEU A 13 -16.03 2.72 14.36
N LEU A 14 -15.18 3.05 13.39
CA LEU A 14 -15.33 2.62 12.00
C LEU A 14 -14.89 1.17 11.76
N ASN A 15 -14.14 0.58 12.69
CA ASN A 15 -13.63 -0.79 12.57
C ASN A 15 -13.83 -1.56 13.90
N PRO A 16 -15.08 -1.79 14.32
CA PRO A 16 -15.41 -2.40 15.62
C PRO A 16 -14.90 -3.85 15.79
N GLU A 17 -14.61 -4.54 14.68
CA GLU A 17 -14.06 -5.89 14.64
C GLU A 17 -12.55 -5.95 14.88
N ILE A 18 -11.84 -4.82 14.82
CA ILE A 18 -10.39 -4.76 15.00
C ILE A 18 -10.05 -4.57 16.48
N ASN A 19 -9.24 -5.47 17.04
CA ASN A 19 -8.71 -5.31 18.40
C ASN A 19 -7.49 -4.38 18.42
N PHE A 20 -7.72 -3.07 18.40
CA PHE A 20 -6.66 -2.06 18.53
C PHE A 20 -6.04 -1.94 19.92
N ASP A 21 -6.69 -2.49 20.96
CA ASP A 21 -6.20 -2.41 22.34
C ASP A 21 -5.29 -3.59 22.71
N GLY A 22 -5.10 -4.56 21.80
CA GLY A 22 -4.20 -5.69 21.96
C GLY A 22 -2.74 -5.27 22.18
N ALA A 23 -1.99 -6.13 22.88
CA ALA A 23 -0.58 -5.93 23.20
C ALA A 23 0.28 -6.85 22.34
N TYR A 24 0.79 -6.32 21.24
CA TYR A 24 1.60 -7.03 20.27
C TYR A 24 3.01 -6.44 20.20
N THR A 25 3.95 -7.18 19.60
CA THR A 25 5.24 -6.65 19.19
C THR A 25 5.36 -6.75 17.69
N PHE A 26 5.46 -5.60 17.03
CA PHE A 26 5.56 -5.46 15.59
C PHE A 26 7.00 -5.14 15.18
N TYR A 27 7.49 -5.86 14.18
CA TYR A 27 8.76 -5.59 13.50
C TYR A 27 8.50 -5.14 12.07
N TYR A 28 9.21 -4.10 11.62
CA TYR A 28 8.98 -3.48 10.32
C TYR A 28 10.24 -3.42 9.47
N ASP A 29 10.06 -3.63 8.17
CA ASP A 29 10.93 -3.18 7.08
C ASP A 29 10.03 -2.55 5.98
N GLU A 30 10.61 -2.00 4.92
CA GLU A 30 9.89 -1.36 3.82
C GLU A 30 10.39 -1.75 2.41
N THR A 31 9.53 -1.63 1.41
CA THR A 31 9.92 -1.89 0.02
C THR A 31 10.66 -0.72 -0.63
N ASN A 32 11.79 -1.03 -1.27
CA ASN A 32 12.50 -0.18 -2.25
C ASN A 32 12.91 1.23 -1.80
N ASN A 33 12.67 1.62 -0.54
CA ASN A 33 13.03 2.91 0.05
C ASN A 33 12.88 4.08 -0.93
N ILE A 34 11.68 4.20 -1.51
CA ILE A 34 11.43 5.17 -2.58
C ILE A 34 11.51 6.61 -2.08
N ARG A 35 11.29 6.82 -0.77
CA ARG A 35 11.28 8.10 0.00
C ARG A 35 10.27 9.13 -0.48
N LYS A 36 10.30 9.44 -1.78
CA LYS A 36 9.37 10.32 -2.47
C LYS A 36 8.93 9.67 -3.77
N PHE A 37 7.69 9.91 -4.18
CA PHE A 37 7.24 9.60 -5.54
C PHE A 37 7.08 10.90 -6.31
N ARG A 38 7.79 11.04 -7.44
CA ARG A 38 7.87 12.31 -8.18
C ARG A 38 7.97 12.11 -9.68
N ILE A 39 7.59 13.15 -10.40
CA ILE A 39 7.70 13.22 -11.85
C ILE A 39 9.10 13.72 -12.23
N LYS A 40 9.71 13.03 -13.20
CA LYS A 40 10.97 13.35 -13.87
C LYS A 40 10.70 13.76 -15.31
N GLU A 41 11.75 14.13 -16.03
CA GLU A 41 11.61 14.49 -17.43
C GLU A 41 11.06 13.35 -18.31
N THR A 42 11.43 12.11 -17.98
CA THR A 42 11.15 10.91 -18.79
C THR A 42 10.08 10.00 -18.20
N GLY A 43 9.33 10.44 -17.18
CA GLY A 43 8.35 9.60 -16.48
C GLY A 43 8.41 9.79 -14.97
N PHE A 44 8.27 8.70 -14.20
CA PHE A 44 8.37 8.72 -12.74
C PHE A 44 9.77 8.37 -12.24
N ASN A 45 10.06 8.67 -10.97
CA ASN A 45 11.33 8.27 -10.35
C ASN A 45 11.41 6.80 -9.94
N SER A 46 10.26 6.14 -9.78
CA SER A 46 10.10 4.72 -9.48
C SER A 46 9.02 4.13 -10.41
N ALA A 47 8.98 2.80 -10.53
CA ALA A 47 7.92 2.15 -11.30
C ALA A 47 6.56 2.40 -10.63
N PHE A 48 5.65 3.06 -11.34
CA PHE A 48 4.32 3.40 -10.83
C PHE A 48 3.43 2.17 -10.54
N THR A 49 3.83 1.00 -11.05
CA THR A 49 3.18 -0.29 -10.81
C THR A 49 3.63 -0.96 -9.51
N ASN A 50 4.61 -0.39 -8.80
CA ASN A 50 5.05 -0.94 -7.52
C ASN A 50 4.23 -0.34 -6.38
N ASN A 51 3.89 -1.17 -5.40
CA ASN A 51 3.35 -0.69 -4.13
C ASN A 51 4.49 -0.36 -3.16
N PHE A 52 4.30 0.69 -2.38
CA PHE A 52 5.05 0.91 -1.14
C PHE A 52 4.45 0.00 -0.07
N VAL A 53 5.25 -0.89 0.52
CA VAL A 53 4.80 -1.80 1.57
C VAL A 53 5.66 -1.55 2.80
N LEU A 54 5.02 -1.14 3.89
CA LEU A 54 5.63 -1.07 5.22
C LEU A 54 5.02 -2.19 6.05
N GLY A 55 5.83 -3.07 6.61
CA GLY A 55 5.30 -4.23 7.32
C GLY A 55 6.37 -5.22 7.75
N GLY A 56 5.94 -6.42 8.13
CA GLY A 56 6.84 -7.44 8.61
C GLY A 56 6.15 -8.47 9.46
N LEU A 57 6.79 -8.81 10.58
CA LEU A 57 6.33 -9.84 11.51
C LEU A 57 5.69 -9.23 12.76
N VAL A 58 4.66 -9.90 13.27
CA VAL A 58 4.00 -9.54 14.53
C VAL A 58 3.72 -10.79 15.36
N PHE A 59 3.93 -10.68 16.67
CA PHE A 59 3.58 -11.72 17.63
C PHE A 59 2.99 -11.13 18.91
N GLU A 60 2.41 -12.01 19.72
CA GLU A 60 1.90 -11.71 21.04
C GLU A 60 2.66 -12.51 22.10
N GLY A 61 2.97 -11.88 23.23
CA GLY A 61 3.69 -12.54 24.32
C GLY A 61 5.18 -12.67 24.05
N VAL A 62 5.69 -13.90 24.01
CA VAL A 62 7.14 -14.18 23.98
C VAL A 62 7.65 -14.17 22.54
N SER A 63 8.76 -13.48 22.31
CA SER A 63 9.44 -13.48 21.00
C SER A 63 9.83 -14.90 20.58
N PRO A 64 9.53 -15.33 19.34
CA PRO A 64 9.95 -16.64 18.85
C PRO A 64 11.47 -16.71 18.67
N ASP A 65 12.05 -17.88 18.90
CA ASP A 65 13.44 -18.17 18.55
C ASP A 65 13.55 -18.53 17.07
N VAL A 66 14.02 -17.55 16.28
CA VAL A 66 14.15 -17.68 14.82
C VAL A 66 15.51 -18.21 14.35
N GLN A 67 16.42 -18.55 15.29
CA GLN A 67 17.71 -19.12 14.93
C GLN A 67 17.60 -20.45 14.15
N PRO A 68 16.70 -21.39 14.49
CA PRO A 68 16.52 -22.62 13.72
C PRO A 68 16.11 -22.37 12.26
N LEU A 69 15.29 -21.34 12.01
CA LEU A 69 14.96 -20.93 10.64
C LEU A 69 16.21 -20.46 9.91
N LYS A 70 16.99 -19.56 10.50
CA LYS A 70 18.22 -19.02 9.89
C LYS A 70 19.21 -20.13 9.53
N ASP A 71 19.37 -21.09 10.42
CA ASP A 71 20.24 -22.25 10.19
C ASP A 71 19.72 -23.12 9.03
N SER A 72 18.39 -23.27 8.92
CA SER A 72 17.75 -24.06 7.84
C SER A 72 17.91 -23.42 6.45
N LEU A 73 18.02 -22.09 6.36
CA LEU A 73 18.17 -21.35 5.10
C LEU A 73 19.53 -21.57 4.43
N ARG A 74 20.53 -22.12 5.15
CA ARG A 74 21.87 -22.44 4.65
C ARG A 74 22.49 -21.32 3.81
N LEU A 75 22.35 -20.08 4.28
CA LEU A 75 22.89 -18.91 3.60
C LEU A 75 24.41 -19.00 3.48
N GLN A 76 24.97 -18.35 2.45
CA GLN A 76 26.42 -18.28 2.29
C GLN A 76 27.07 -17.67 3.53
N SER A 77 28.26 -18.15 3.91
CA SER A 77 28.98 -17.70 5.11
C SER A 77 29.31 -16.19 5.12
N THR A 78 29.26 -15.54 3.96
CA THR A 78 29.45 -14.10 3.78
C THR A 78 28.19 -13.27 4.05
N ALA A 79 27.00 -13.89 4.09
CA ALA A 79 25.74 -13.22 4.39
C ALA A 79 25.66 -12.93 5.89
N LYS A 80 25.90 -11.66 6.25
CA LYS A 80 25.81 -11.20 7.64
C LYS A 80 24.37 -11.01 8.12
N GLU A 81 23.43 -10.88 7.18
CA GLU A 81 22.01 -10.65 7.40
C GLU A 81 21.18 -11.50 6.44
N VAL A 82 20.00 -11.92 6.89
CA VAL A 82 18.96 -12.43 6.01
C VAL A 82 18.35 -11.24 5.27
N LYS A 83 18.23 -11.35 3.96
CA LYS A 83 17.56 -10.36 3.11
C LYS A 83 16.69 -11.10 2.09
N PHE A 84 15.63 -10.49 1.61
CA PHE A 84 14.69 -11.09 0.65
C PHE A 84 15.42 -11.66 -0.57
N ASN A 85 16.40 -10.93 -1.11
CA ASN A 85 17.21 -11.36 -2.26
C ASN A 85 18.10 -12.60 -2.01
N HIS A 86 18.26 -13.03 -0.76
CA HIS A 86 18.87 -14.32 -0.41
C HIS A 86 17.84 -15.47 -0.39
N ILE A 87 16.56 -15.14 -0.23
CA ILE A 87 15.45 -16.09 -0.12
C ILE A 87 14.82 -16.33 -1.49
N ALA A 88 14.53 -15.30 -2.26
CA ALA A 88 13.88 -15.40 -3.55
C ALA A 88 14.33 -14.27 -4.49
N ARG A 89 14.19 -14.47 -5.81
CA ARG A 89 14.61 -13.51 -6.84
C ARG A 89 13.67 -13.59 -8.06
N GLY A 90 13.63 -12.51 -8.83
CA GLY A 90 12.89 -12.43 -10.09
C GLY A 90 11.50 -11.81 -9.95
N SER A 91 10.58 -12.25 -10.82
CA SER A 91 9.15 -11.92 -10.73
C SER A 91 8.48 -12.62 -9.54
N PHE A 92 7.23 -12.28 -9.22
CA PHE A 92 6.47 -13.00 -8.19
C PHE A 92 6.41 -14.51 -8.46
N ILE A 93 6.08 -14.91 -9.69
CA ILE A 93 6.02 -16.32 -10.10
C ILE A 93 7.39 -17.02 -9.98
N ASP A 94 8.50 -16.32 -10.25
CA ASP A 94 9.84 -16.86 -10.03
C ASP A 94 10.17 -17.03 -8.55
N CYS A 95 9.72 -16.09 -7.71
CA CYS A 95 9.92 -16.18 -6.26
C CYS A 95 9.27 -17.43 -5.67
N LEU A 96 8.09 -17.80 -6.19
CA LEU A 96 7.39 -19.02 -5.78
C LEU A 96 8.17 -20.31 -6.09
N LYS A 97 9.19 -20.29 -6.95
CA LYS A 97 10.05 -21.46 -7.21
C LYS A 97 11.08 -21.71 -6.11
N SER A 98 11.18 -20.82 -5.12
CA SER A 98 12.24 -20.88 -4.11
C SER A 98 11.93 -21.88 -2.99
N GLN A 99 12.88 -22.80 -2.77
CA GLN A 99 12.86 -23.68 -1.60
C GLN A 99 13.11 -22.91 -0.29
N ASN A 100 13.91 -21.84 -0.32
CA ASN A 100 14.17 -21.03 0.87
C ASN A 100 12.92 -20.23 1.28
N LEU A 101 12.13 -19.77 0.30
CA LEU A 101 10.83 -19.16 0.58
C LEU A 101 9.89 -20.17 1.24
N ASN A 102 9.87 -21.42 0.75
CA ASN A 102 9.07 -22.49 1.34
C ASN A 102 9.42 -22.76 2.80
N LEU A 103 10.71 -22.90 3.12
CA LEU A 103 11.20 -23.09 4.49
C LEU A 103 10.81 -21.91 5.38
N PHE A 104 10.95 -20.69 4.87
CA PHE A 104 10.56 -19.47 5.56
C PHE A 104 9.06 -19.45 5.90
N LEU A 105 8.19 -19.63 4.91
CA LEU A 105 6.73 -19.57 5.12
C LEU A 105 6.24 -20.70 6.04
N LYS A 106 6.74 -21.94 5.88
CA LYS A 106 6.42 -23.06 6.77
C LYS A 106 6.79 -22.77 8.22
N TYR A 107 7.95 -22.16 8.44
CA TYR A 107 8.40 -21.81 9.78
C TYR A 107 7.45 -20.78 10.41
N LEU A 108 7.05 -19.73 9.69
CA LEU A 108 6.11 -18.73 10.21
C LEU A 108 4.78 -19.36 10.64
N VAL A 109 4.20 -20.19 9.77
CA VAL A 109 2.94 -20.91 10.04
C VAL A 109 3.07 -21.80 11.28
N SER A 110 4.21 -22.49 11.45
CA SER A 110 4.40 -23.46 12.53
C SER A 110 4.69 -22.83 13.90
N ASN A 111 5.05 -21.54 13.96
CA ASN A 111 5.55 -20.88 15.18
C ASN A 111 4.65 -19.72 15.65
N ASN A 112 3.39 -19.65 15.19
CA ASN A 112 2.44 -18.58 15.54
C ASN A 112 3.01 -17.17 15.30
N LEU A 113 3.80 -17.01 14.24
CA LEU A 113 4.36 -15.73 13.84
C LEU A 113 3.53 -15.18 12.69
N TYR A 114 2.81 -14.11 12.95
CA TYR A 114 1.89 -13.50 12.00
C TYR A 114 2.60 -12.45 11.16
N ILE A 115 1.99 -12.09 10.03
CA ILE A 115 2.44 -10.99 9.19
C ILE A 115 1.52 -9.78 9.40
N HIS A 116 2.10 -8.59 9.29
CA HIS A 116 1.35 -7.34 9.19
C HIS A 116 1.93 -6.50 8.06
N TYR A 117 1.09 -5.69 7.43
CA TYR A 117 1.55 -4.76 6.41
C TYR A 117 0.55 -3.62 6.16
N SER A 118 1.10 -2.51 5.67
CA SER A 118 0.41 -1.42 5.01
C SER A 118 0.92 -1.33 3.58
N SER A 119 0.11 -1.74 2.60
CA SER A 119 0.43 -1.69 1.16
C SER A 119 -0.25 -0.50 0.50
N ILE A 120 0.52 0.37 -0.13
CA ILE A 120 0.05 1.60 -0.78
C ILE A 120 0.37 1.55 -2.27
N ASN A 121 -0.65 1.54 -3.11
CA ASN A 121 -0.47 1.76 -4.54
C ASN A 121 -0.13 3.23 -4.79
N ILE A 122 1.13 3.49 -5.11
CA ILE A 122 1.68 4.85 -5.16
C ILE A 122 1.05 5.68 -6.28
N LEU A 123 0.66 5.07 -7.40
CA LEU A 123 -0.05 5.78 -8.46
C LEU A 123 -1.47 6.10 -8.02
N TYR A 124 -2.20 5.14 -7.46
CA TYR A 124 -3.56 5.35 -6.95
C TYR A 124 -3.58 6.47 -5.91
N TRP A 125 -2.70 6.40 -4.92
CA TRP A 125 -2.56 7.43 -3.87
C TRP A 125 -2.29 8.82 -4.45
N SER A 126 -1.53 8.91 -5.54
CA SER A 126 -1.23 10.18 -6.21
C SER A 126 -2.41 10.77 -7.00
N LEU A 127 -3.50 10.01 -7.20
CA LEU A 127 -4.64 10.40 -8.05
C LEU A 127 -5.90 10.71 -7.25
N VAL A 128 -6.12 10.04 -6.11
CA VAL A 128 -7.39 10.13 -5.37
C VAL A 128 -7.72 11.55 -4.91
N ASP A 129 -6.71 12.38 -4.66
CA ASP A 129 -6.87 13.78 -4.26
C ASP A 129 -7.55 14.65 -5.31
N ILE A 130 -7.49 14.28 -6.60
CA ILE A 130 -8.26 14.94 -7.66
C ILE A 130 -9.76 14.74 -7.42
N VAL A 131 -10.17 13.51 -7.13
CA VAL A 131 -11.58 13.18 -6.87
C VAL A 131 -12.01 13.78 -5.54
N ASP A 132 -11.22 13.64 -4.49
CA ASP A 132 -11.56 14.17 -3.16
C ASP A 132 -11.68 15.69 -3.16
N SER A 133 -10.79 16.38 -3.89
CA SER A 133 -10.90 17.82 -4.15
C SER A 133 -12.21 18.17 -4.81
N ALA A 134 -12.65 17.34 -5.75
CA ALA A 134 -13.87 17.58 -6.50
C ALA A 134 -15.13 17.37 -5.64
N ILE A 135 -15.13 16.36 -4.77
CA ILE A 135 -16.21 16.08 -3.82
C ILE A 135 -16.34 17.21 -2.80
N VAL A 136 -15.26 17.63 -2.15
CA VAL A 136 -15.30 18.65 -1.09
C VAL A 136 -15.78 20.00 -1.63
N ASN A 137 -15.52 20.30 -2.90
CA ASN A 137 -15.97 21.53 -3.54
C ASN A 137 -17.47 21.58 -3.88
N SER A 138 -18.25 20.51 -3.67
CA SER A 138 -19.67 20.49 -4.02
C SER A 138 -20.52 19.89 -2.89
N GLU A 139 -21.43 20.67 -2.32
CA GLU A 139 -22.35 20.19 -1.27
C GLU A 139 -23.24 19.04 -1.75
N ILE A 140 -23.57 19.01 -3.04
CA ILE A 140 -24.32 17.90 -3.66
C ILE A 140 -23.43 16.67 -3.72
N SER A 141 -22.17 16.84 -4.13
CA SER A 141 -21.21 15.74 -4.25
C SER A 141 -20.81 15.16 -2.89
N GLN A 142 -20.82 15.96 -1.82
CA GLN A 142 -20.60 15.47 -0.46
C GLN A 142 -21.70 14.50 0.03
N LYS A 143 -22.87 14.47 -0.61
CA LYS A 143 -23.95 13.51 -0.31
C LYS A 143 -23.81 12.18 -1.05
N ILE A 144 -22.83 12.08 -1.95
CA ILE A 144 -22.53 10.85 -2.68
C ILE A 144 -22.01 9.80 -1.69
N SER A 145 -22.50 8.56 -1.83
CA SER A 145 -22.04 7.45 -0.99
C SER A 145 -20.53 7.19 -1.15
N ALA A 146 -19.85 6.81 -0.07
CA ALA A 146 -18.43 6.45 -0.12
C ALA A 146 -18.12 5.37 -1.16
N GLN A 147 -19.01 4.39 -1.34
CA GLN A 147 -18.86 3.35 -2.35
C GLN A 147 -18.79 3.94 -3.76
N PHE A 148 -19.66 4.89 -4.10
CA PHE A 148 -19.64 5.54 -5.41
C PHE A 148 -18.42 6.44 -5.60
N ILE A 149 -17.96 7.14 -4.55
CA ILE A 149 -16.70 7.90 -4.60
C ILE A 149 -15.53 6.96 -4.94
N ASN A 150 -15.50 5.77 -4.36
CA ASN A 150 -14.46 4.78 -4.67
C ASN A 150 -14.54 4.27 -6.11
N VAL A 151 -15.73 4.17 -6.72
CA VAL A 151 -15.89 3.90 -8.15
C VAL A 151 -15.25 5.01 -8.99
N LEU A 152 -15.49 6.28 -8.66
CA LEU A 152 -14.87 7.40 -9.38
C LEU A 152 -13.33 7.38 -9.29
N LYS A 153 -12.80 7.09 -8.09
CA LYS A 153 -11.36 6.93 -7.87
C LYS A 153 -10.78 5.76 -8.66
N ASN A 154 -11.51 4.65 -8.70
CA ASN A 154 -11.14 3.45 -9.47
C ASN A 154 -11.07 3.75 -10.96
N ASP A 155 -12.09 4.40 -11.52
CA ASP A 155 -12.15 4.70 -12.95
C ASP A 155 -11.07 5.71 -13.37
N LEU A 156 -10.84 6.75 -12.55
CA LEU A 156 -9.73 7.68 -12.77
C LEU A 156 -8.39 6.94 -12.82
N TYR A 157 -8.16 6.01 -11.89
CA TYR A 157 -6.93 5.22 -11.88
C TYR A 157 -6.80 4.33 -13.12
N LYS A 158 -7.86 3.60 -13.51
CA LYS A 158 -7.84 2.73 -14.70
C LYS A 158 -7.52 3.51 -15.97
N LEU A 159 -8.17 4.64 -16.17
CA LEU A 159 -7.94 5.50 -17.32
C LEU A 159 -6.57 6.14 -17.29
N ALA A 160 -6.12 6.60 -16.11
CA ALA A 160 -4.77 7.14 -15.96
C ALA A 160 -3.69 6.10 -16.29
N ARG A 161 -3.94 4.81 -16.01
CA ARG A 161 -3.06 3.72 -16.42
C ARG A 161 -3.04 3.48 -17.92
N LEU A 162 -4.21 3.46 -18.56
CA LEU A 162 -4.32 3.32 -20.03
C LEU A 162 -3.57 4.46 -20.75
N GLU A 163 -3.66 5.67 -20.19
CA GLU A 163 -3.10 6.89 -20.74
C GLU A 163 -1.84 7.38 -20.00
N ILE A 164 -1.03 6.49 -19.43
CA ILE A 164 0.00 6.89 -18.45
C ILE A 164 1.00 7.92 -18.99
N ASN A 165 1.38 7.84 -20.26
CA ASN A 165 2.29 8.81 -20.88
C ASN A 165 1.63 10.18 -21.06
N SER A 166 0.36 10.20 -21.46
CA SER A 166 -0.45 11.40 -21.61
C SER A 166 -0.70 12.05 -20.25
N MET A 167 -0.99 11.24 -19.22
CA MET A 167 -1.14 11.70 -17.83
C MET A 167 0.13 12.32 -17.27
N VAL A 168 1.29 11.69 -17.48
CA VAL A 168 2.58 12.29 -17.08
C VAL A 168 2.79 13.63 -17.77
N SER A 169 2.47 13.72 -19.06
CA SER A 169 2.60 14.98 -19.83
C SER A 169 1.67 16.07 -19.28
N LEU A 170 0.43 15.72 -18.95
CA LEU A 170 -0.53 16.61 -18.31
C LEU A 170 -0.01 17.09 -16.94
N PHE A 171 0.44 16.16 -16.09
CA PHE A 171 0.99 16.50 -14.78
C PHE A 171 2.19 17.44 -14.87
N ARG A 172 3.09 17.21 -15.83
CA ARG A 172 4.22 18.12 -16.06
C ARG A 172 3.76 19.50 -16.52
N LYS A 173 2.80 19.57 -17.44
CA LYS A 173 2.26 20.83 -17.93
C LYS A 173 1.66 21.68 -16.80
N TYR A 174 1.03 21.02 -15.83
CA TYR A 174 0.30 21.66 -14.75
C TYR A 174 1.03 21.71 -13.40
N GLU A 175 2.29 21.26 -13.34
CA GLU A 175 3.10 21.20 -12.11
C GLU A 175 2.45 20.35 -11.00
N TYR A 176 1.65 19.35 -11.40
CA TYR A 176 0.90 18.49 -10.49
C TYR A 176 1.82 17.83 -9.44
N PRO A 177 1.41 17.75 -8.15
CA PRO A 177 0.08 18.09 -7.62
C PRO A 177 -0.09 19.56 -7.23
N ASN A 178 0.79 20.48 -7.65
CA ASN A 178 0.66 21.90 -7.30
C ASN A 178 -0.05 22.72 -8.39
N ILE A 179 -1.32 22.42 -8.65
CA ILE A 179 -2.08 23.10 -9.70
C ILE A 179 -2.30 24.57 -9.29
N LYS A 180 -1.82 25.50 -10.11
CA LYS A 180 -2.02 26.93 -9.85
C LYS A 180 -3.49 27.30 -10.05
N GLN A 181 -4.03 28.19 -9.22
CA GLN A 181 -5.44 28.59 -9.23
C GLN A 181 -5.94 29.02 -10.62
N ASN A 182 -5.14 29.79 -11.36
CA ASN A 182 -5.49 30.27 -12.71
C ASN A 182 -5.42 29.18 -13.80
N ARG A 183 -4.94 27.97 -13.47
CA ARG A 183 -4.81 26.83 -14.38
C ARG A 183 -5.73 25.66 -14.06
N VAL A 184 -6.49 25.71 -12.95
CA VAL A 184 -7.42 24.65 -12.54
C VAL A 184 -8.40 24.31 -13.66
N LEU A 185 -8.97 25.32 -14.32
CA LEU A 185 -9.93 25.10 -15.42
C LEU A 185 -9.30 24.32 -16.57
N SER A 186 -8.15 24.79 -17.07
CA SER A 186 -7.48 24.17 -18.21
C SER A 186 -6.97 22.76 -17.88
N PHE A 187 -6.55 22.51 -16.64
CA PHE A 187 -6.21 21.16 -16.18
C PHE A 187 -7.41 20.21 -16.27
N ILE A 188 -8.57 20.63 -15.74
CA ILE A 188 -9.80 19.82 -15.77
C ILE A 188 -10.26 19.56 -17.20
N GLU A 189 -10.21 20.58 -18.08
CA GLU A 189 -10.61 20.45 -19.47
C GLU A 189 -9.73 19.46 -20.22
N GLU A 190 -8.40 19.60 -20.13
CA GLU A 190 -7.47 18.69 -20.82
C GLU A 190 -7.51 17.27 -20.26
N MET A 191 -7.70 17.08 -18.95
CA MET A 191 -7.90 15.76 -18.37
C MET A 191 -9.22 15.13 -18.85
N SER A 192 -10.29 15.93 -18.95
CA SER A 192 -11.58 15.45 -19.45
C SER A 192 -11.51 15.08 -20.93
N GLU A 193 -10.79 15.86 -21.74
CA GLU A 193 -10.53 15.57 -23.15
C GLU A 193 -9.70 14.30 -23.33
N LEU A 194 -8.71 14.07 -22.47
CA LEU A 194 -7.90 12.86 -22.48
C LEU A 194 -8.75 11.60 -22.31
N PHE A 195 -9.79 11.65 -21.47
CA PHE A 195 -10.65 10.50 -21.19
C PHE A 195 -11.91 10.45 -22.06
N PHE A 196 -12.21 11.49 -22.84
CA PHE A 196 -13.39 11.55 -23.70
C PHE A 196 -13.54 10.34 -24.66
N PRO A 197 -12.47 9.77 -25.25
CA PRO A 197 -12.59 8.58 -26.11
C PRO A 197 -13.22 7.37 -25.41
N TYR A 198 -13.12 7.28 -24.07
CA TYR A 198 -13.61 6.15 -23.28
C TYR A 198 -15.05 6.34 -22.77
N ILE A 199 -15.70 7.47 -23.05
CA ILE A 199 -17.03 7.81 -22.50
C ILE A 199 -18.13 6.83 -22.94
N ASN A 200 -17.96 6.18 -24.09
CA ASN A 200 -18.92 5.22 -24.63
C ASN A 200 -18.64 3.78 -24.18
N GLU A 201 -17.52 3.53 -23.52
CA GLU A 201 -17.23 2.22 -22.95
C GLU A 201 -18.18 1.98 -21.77
N PRO A 202 -19.00 0.92 -21.78
CA PRO A 202 -20.00 0.68 -20.74
C PRO A 202 -19.41 0.66 -19.33
N GLU A 203 -18.16 0.20 -19.21
CA GLU A 203 -17.40 0.17 -17.96
C GLU A 203 -17.16 1.57 -17.39
N PHE A 204 -16.78 2.54 -18.22
CA PHE A 204 -16.38 3.87 -17.77
C PHE A 204 -17.50 4.91 -17.87
N HIS A 205 -18.56 4.66 -18.64
CA HIS A 205 -19.58 5.66 -18.97
C HIS A 205 -20.14 6.40 -17.74
N ILE A 206 -20.62 5.65 -16.74
CA ILE A 206 -21.26 6.23 -15.56
C ILE A 206 -20.25 7.02 -14.72
N GLY A 207 -19.08 6.43 -14.45
CA GLY A 207 -18.05 7.05 -13.62
C GLY A 207 -17.45 8.29 -14.27
N LEU A 208 -17.17 8.24 -15.57
CA LEU A 208 -16.64 9.38 -16.32
C LEU A 208 -17.65 10.52 -16.46
N GLU A 209 -18.91 10.23 -16.79
CA GLU A 209 -19.92 11.28 -16.86
C GLU A 209 -20.11 11.95 -15.49
N SER A 210 -20.10 11.15 -14.42
CA SER A 210 -20.22 11.66 -13.05
C SER A 210 -19.01 12.50 -12.66
N LEU A 211 -17.79 12.00 -12.89
CA LEU A 211 -16.56 12.73 -12.61
C LEU A 211 -16.50 14.04 -13.39
N ARG A 212 -16.85 14.02 -14.68
CA ARG A 212 -16.94 15.21 -15.53
C ARG A 212 -17.91 16.25 -14.95
N GLN A 213 -19.09 15.83 -14.50
CA GLN A 213 -20.07 16.73 -13.87
C GLN A 213 -19.56 17.32 -12.56
N ILE A 214 -18.94 16.50 -11.70
CA ILE A 214 -18.40 16.96 -10.40
C ILE A 214 -17.25 17.96 -10.63
N LEU A 215 -16.37 17.68 -11.60
CA LEU A 215 -15.26 18.58 -11.94
C LEU A 215 -15.74 19.89 -12.60
N GLN A 216 -16.86 19.89 -13.33
CA GLN A 216 -17.47 21.12 -13.84
C GLN A 216 -17.95 22.07 -12.74
N GLU A 217 -18.37 21.56 -11.58
CA GLU A 217 -18.69 22.39 -10.43
C GLU A 217 -17.42 23.01 -9.82
N CYS A 218 -16.30 22.28 -9.83
CA CYS A 218 -14.99 22.81 -9.39
C CYS A 218 -14.51 23.95 -10.29
N ARG A 219 -14.82 23.89 -11.59
CA ARG A 219 -14.59 24.99 -12.53
C ARG A 219 -15.23 26.30 -12.07
N ARG A 220 -16.43 26.27 -11.47
CA ARG A 220 -17.10 27.51 -10.99
C ARG A 220 -16.34 28.13 -9.82
N LYS A 221 -15.73 27.30 -8.97
CA LYS A 221 -14.96 27.74 -7.80
C LYS A 221 -13.49 28.02 -8.10
N GLY A 222 -12.96 27.50 -9.21
CA GLY A 222 -11.55 27.64 -9.59
C GLY A 222 -10.59 27.00 -8.57
N SER A 223 -11.00 25.90 -7.93
CA SER A 223 -10.28 25.29 -6.81
C SER A 223 -10.28 23.76 -6.92
N LEU A 224 -9.19 23.14 -6.51
CA LEU A 224 -9.01 21.71 -6.26
C LEU A 224 -8.12 21.54 -5.00
N PRO A 225 -8.68 21.69 -3.79
CA PRO A 225 -7.90 22.02 -2.58
C PRO A 225 -6.82 21.03 -2.17
N PHE A 226 -6.94 19.75 -2.53
CA PHE A 226 -5.94 18.72 -2.18
C PHE A 226 -4.86 18.54 -3.24
N VAL A 227 -4.93 19.29 -4.35
CA VAL A 227 -3.92 19.32 -5.41
C VAL A 227 -3.56 20.78 -5.74
N MET A 228 -3.45 21.60 -4.70
CA MET A 228 -3.07 23.01 -4.77
C MET A 228 -2.20 23.37 -3.56
N GLY A 229 -1.15 24.15 -3.76
CA GLY A 229 -0.26 24.57 -2.65
C GLY A 229 0.78 23.53 -2.26
N GLU A 230 0.91 22.46 -3.04
CA GLU A 230 1.88 21.39 -2.88
C GLU A 230 3.26 21.74 -3.47
N GLU A 231 4.24 20.83 -3.38
CA GLU A 231 5.52 20.97 -4.08
C GLU A 231 5.38 20.53 -5.55
N ASP A 232 5.90 21.33 -6.49
CA ASP A 232 5.81 21.03 -7.93
C ASP A 232 6.42 19.65 -8.24
N PHE A 233 5.69 18.82 -8.98
CA PHE A 233 6.12 17.48 -9.44
C PHE A 233 6.33 16.43 -8.35
N ILE A 234 6.06 16.73 -7.07
CA ILE A 234 6.18 15.77 -5.97
C ILE A 234 4.81 15.19 -5.66
N LEU A 235 4.54 13.98 -6.16
CA LEU A 235 3.26 13.30 -6.01
C LEU A 235 3.06 12.75 -4.59
N ILE A 236 4.14 12.26 -3.98
CA ILE A 236 4.18 11.80 -2.59
C ILE A 236 5.46 12.35 -1.97
N ASN A 237 5.31 13.24 -0.99
CA ASN A 237 6.45 13.91 -0.38
C ASN A 237 7.25 13.02 0.57
N ASP A 238 6.56 12.19 1.36
CA ASP A 238 7.14 11.22 2.27
C ASP A 238 6.10 10.16 2.66
N PHE A 239 6.55 9.12 3.36
CA PHE A 239 5.72 7.99 3.80
C PHE A 239 5.47 8.00 5.32
N SER A 240 5.84 9.07 6.04
CA SER A 240 5.82 9.11 7.51
C SER A 240 4.44 8.86 8.10
N GLN A 241 3.38 9.28 7.42
CA GLN A 241 2.00 9.00 7.83
C GLN A 241 1.70 7.50 7.95
N PHE A 242 2.30 6.66 7.11
CA PHE A 242 2.10 5.22 7.13
C PHE A 242 2.88 4.55 8.28
N TYR A 243 3.99 5.16 8.72
CA TYR A 243 4.71 4.79 9.93
C TYR A 243 3.94 5.21 11.19
N MET A 244 3.38 6.42 11.20
CA MET A 244 2.62 6.93 12.35
C MET A 244 1.33 6.16 12.59
N ARG A 245 0.63 5.73 11.52
CA ARG A 245 -0.65 5.03 11.63
C ARG A 245 -0.65 3.88 12.64
N PRO A 246 0.19 2.83 12.52
CA PRO A 246 0.19 1.73 13.47
C PRO A 246 0.55 2.17 14.89
N ILE A 247 1.45 3.16 15.05
CA ILE A 247 1.90 3.68 16.35
C ILE A 247 0.71 4.22 17.16
N TYR A 248 -0.14 5.05 16.54
CA TYR A 248 -1.27 5.65 17.24
C TYR A 248 -2.55 4.79 17.23
N THR A 249 -2.68 3.79 16.35
CA THR A 249 -3.82 2.87 16.41
C THR A 249 -3.61 1.79 17.48
N PHE A 250 -2.44 1.17 17.53
CA PHE A 250 -2.07 0.10 18.46
C PHE A 250 -1.24 0.63 19.66
N ILE A 251 -1.78 1.60 20.40
CA ILE A 251 -1.04 2.30 21.48
C ILE A 251 -0.52 1.41 22.63
N ASN A 252 -1.03 0.19 22.76
CA ASN A 252 -0.63 -0.79 23.78
C ASN A 252 0.41 -1.79 23.25
N SER A 253 0.76 -1.72 21.97
CA SER A 253 1.75 -2.56 21.31
C SER A 253 3.10 -1.87 21.19
N THR A 254 4.15 -2.64 20.97
CA THR A 254 5.52 -2.14 20.72
C THR A 254 5.82 -2.22 19.23
N HIS A 255 6.39 -1.15 18.66
CA HIS A 255 6.73 -1.04 17.24
C HIS A 255 8.25 -0.88 17.06
N ILE A 256 8.88 -1.76 16.30
CA ILE A 256 10.34 -1.78 16.10
C ILE A 256 10.60 -1.72 14.59
N PHE A 257 11.06 -0.55 14.14
CA PHE A 257 11.30 -0.29 12.72
C PHE A 257 12.78 -0.52 12.35
N ASP A 258 13.05 -1.00 11.14
CA ASP A 258 14.40 -0.88 10.57
C ASP A 258 14.80 0.60 10.45
N LYS A 259 16.10 0.86 10.47
CA LYS A 259 16.63 2.22 10.35
C LYS A 259 16.25 2.84 9.01
N GLU A 260 15.50 3.93 9.06
CA GLU A 260 15.32 4.84 7.95
C GLU A 260 15.46 6.29 8.45
N ASN A 261 16.68 6.84 8.32
CA ASN A 261 17.05 8.13 8.91
C ASN A 261 16.07 9.26 8.54
N SER A 262 15.54 9.27 7.31
CA SER A 262 14.63 10.32 6.87
C SER A 262 13.29 10.29 7.62
N ILE A 263 12.79 9.10 7.92
CA ILE A 263 11.56 8.89 8.69
C ILE A 263 11.83 9.10 10.17
N GLU A 264 12.95 8.61 10.70
CA GLU A 264 13.36 8.81 12.09
C GLU A 264 13.42 10.31 12.43
N GLU A 265 14.12 11.12 11.61
CA GLU A 265 14.20 12.57 11.79
C GLU A 265 12.85 13.29 11.70
N LEU A 266 11.89 12.76 10.93
CA LEU A 266 10.54 13.32 10.83
C LEU A 266 9.72 12.99 12.08
N LEU A 267 9.79 11.74 12.55
CA LEU A 267 9.04 11.27 13.72
C LEU A 267 9.59 11.83 15.03
N GLU A 268 10.90 12.01 15.18
CA GLU A 268 11.52 12.64 16.36
C GLU A 268 11.02 14.08 16.62
N LYS A 269 10.60 14.78 15.56
CA LYS A 269 10.04 16.14 15.65
C LYS A 269 8.57 16.14 16.11
N GLN A 270 7.93 14.98 16.15
CA GLN A 270 6.53 14.83 16.53
C GLN A 270 6.39 14.42 17.99
N ILE A 271 5.42 15.01 18.68
CA ILE A 271 4.98 14.56 20.01
C ILE A 271 3.56 14.05 19.83
N ILE A 272 3.37 12.74 19.97
CA ILE A 272 2.07 12.07 19.81
C ILE A 272 1.43 11.92 21.20
N MET A 273 0.22 12.43 21.35
CA MET A 273 -0.55 12.42 22.60
C MET A 273 -1.88 11.70 22.39
N ASP A 274 -2.29 10.81 23.28
CA ASP A 274 -3.67 10.35 23.43
C ASP A 274 -4.25 11.03 24.68
N GLY A 275 -4.83 12.22 24.48
CA GLY A 275 -5.27 13.10 25.54
C GLY A 275 -4.09 13.49 26.44
N PRO A 276 -4.11 13.17 27.75
CA PRO A 276 -2.99 13.49 28.64
C PRO A 276 -1.79 12.54 28.49
N ARG A 277 -1.91 11.41 27.77
CA ARG A 277 -0.87 10.38 27.68
C ARG A 277 0.03 10.61 26.47
N GLN A 278 1.33 10.81 26.68
CA GLN A 278 2.30 10.76 25.59
C GLN A 278 2.51 9.30 25.14
N ILE A 279 2.52 9.09 23.82
CA ILE A 279 2.75 7.79 23.18
C ILE A 279 4.23 7.64 22.84
N ASN A 280 4.88 6.65 23.45
CA ASN A 280 6.31 6.35 23.29
C ASN A 280 6.50 4.83 23.05
N ASN A 281 5.68 4.24 22.19
CA ASN A 281 5.60 2.79 21.99
C ASN A 281 6.33 2.32 20.72
N TYR A 282 7.23 3.13 20.18
CA TYR A 282 8.01 2.78 19.00
C TYR A 282 9.51 3.06 19.17
N SER A 283 10.32 2.39 18.35
CA SER A 283 11.77 2.58 18.27
C SER A 283 12.30 2.19 16.89
N PHE A 284 13.50 2.66 16.56
CA PHE A 284 14.26 2.25 15.38
C PHE A 284 15.45 1.39 15.82
N ALA A 285 15.74 0.32 15.09
CA ALA A 285 16.82 -0.61 15.43
C ALA A 285 17.58 -1.05 14.17
N ASP A 286 18.85 -1.41 14.36
CA ASP A 286 19.71 -1.87 13.27
C ASP A 286 19.39 -3.33 12.92
N SER A 287 19.06 -3.61 11.66
CA SER A 287 18.80 -4.96 11.16
C SER A 287 19.92 -5.95 11.48
N LYS A 288 21.18 -5.50 11.66
CA LYS A 288 22.31 -6.38 12.04
C LYS A 288 22.13 -7.06 13.39
N SER A 289 21.48 -6.38 14.34
CA SER A 289 21.22 -6.89 15.69
C SER A 289 19.82 -7.49 15.84
N GLU A 290 18.88 -7.14 14.98
CA GLU A 290 17.48 -7.55 15.10
C GLU A 290 17.06 -8.55 14.01
N GLN A 291 17.00 -9.83 14.38
CA GLN A 291 16.69 -10.90 13.43
C GLN A 291 15.27 -10.78 12.84
N LEU A 292 14.30 -10.30 13.62
CA LEU A 292 12.92 -10.15 13.14
C LEU A 292 12.76 -8.99 12.14
N ILE A 293 13.65 -7.99 12.18
CA ILE A 293 13.74 -6.97 11.11
C ILE A 293 14.22 -7.64 9.81
N GLN A 294 15.28 -8.44 9.87
CA GLN A 294 15.80 -9.17 8.70
C GLN A 294 14.75 -10.08 8.06
N LEU A 295 13.91 -10.72 8.87
CA LEU A 295 12.81 -11.55 8.37
C LEU A 295 11.62 -10.72 7.89
N SER A 296 11.43 -9.51 8.42
CA SER A 296 10.44 -8.55 7.93
C SER A 296 10.76 -8.09 6.50
N ASP A 297 12.04 -7.91 6.15
CA ASP A 297 12.50 -7.68 4.75
C ASP A 297 11.96 -8.75 3.80
N VAL A 298 11.99 -10.02 4.21
CA VAL A 298 11.51 -11.15 3.41
C VAL A 298 10.01 -11.05 3.18
N VAL A 299 9.24 -10.70 4.22
CA VAL A 299 7.77 -10.51 4.16
C VAL A 299 7.42 -9.35 3.23
N VAL A 300 7.97 -8.15 3.45
CA VAL A 300 7.64 -6.99 2.61
C VAL A 300 8.16 -7.16 1.19
N GLY A 301 9.28 -7.86 1.01
CA GLY A 301 9.82 -8.22 -0.29
C GLY A 301 8.86 -9.09 -1.10
N ILE A 302 8.33 -10.18 -0.53
CA ILE A 302 7.38 -11.05 -1.25
C ILE A 302 6.04 -10.37 -1.49
N LEU A 303 5.53 -9.59 -0.52
CA LEU A 303 4.29 -8.81 -0.66
C LEU A 303 4.43 -7.72 -1.72
N GLY A 304 5.58 -7.04 -1.79
CA GLY A 304 5.88 -6.06 -2.83
C GLY A 304 5.91 -6.69 -4.24
N LYS A 305 6.44 -7.92 -4.35
CA LYS A 305 6.40 -8.69 -5.61
C LYS A 305 4.99 -9.09 -5.99
N LEU A 306 4.18 -9.53 -5.03
CA LEU A 306 2.75 -9.85 -5.25
C LEU A 306 1.98 -8.62 -5.72
N GLY A 307 2.09 -7.49 -5.03
CA GLY A 307 1.42 -6.25 -5.42
C GLY A 307 1.83 -5.80 -6.83
N SER A 308 3.14 -5.79 -7.13
CA SER A 308 3.61 -5.50 -8.48
C SER A 308 3.06 -6.47 -9.53
N TYR A 309 2.94 -7.75 -9.21
CA TYR A 309 2.40 -8.76 -10.11
C TYR A 309 0.91 -8.54 -10.42
N CYS A 310 0.10 -8.24 -9.41
CA CYS A 310 -1.30 -7.86 -9.60
C CYS A 310 -1.39 -6.60 -10.49
N ASN A 311 -0.57 -5.59 -10.20
CA ASN A 311 -0.59 -4.33 -10.94
C ASN A 311 -0.18 -4.49 -12.40
N THR A 312 0.74 -5.40 -12.75
CA THR A 312 1.25 -5.53 -14.13
C THR A 312 0.53 -6.54 -15.00
N ASN A 313 -0.37 -7.36 -14.45
CA ASN A 313 -1.05 -8.43 -15.20
C ASN A 313 -2.57 -8.26 -15.15
N ASP A 314 -3.26 -8.69 -16.21
CA ASP A 314 -4.72 -8.80 -16.24
C ASP A 314 -5.20 -10.09 -15.55
N LYS A 315 -6.52 -10.20 -15.35
CA LYS A 315 -7.14 -11.31 -14.61
C LYS A 315 -6.95 -12.64 -15.35
N GLU A 316 -7.03 -12.62 -16.68
CA GLU A 316 -6.85 -13.79 -17.54
C GLU A 316 -5.44 -14.37 -17.43
N LYS A 317 -4.42 -13.50 -17.46
CA LYS A 317 -3.03 -13.90 -17.29
C LYS A 317 -2.78 -14.45 -15.89
N ILE A 318 -3.34 -13.82 -14.86
CA ILE A 318 -3.23 -14.29 -13.47
C ILE A 318 -3.86 -15.68 -13.35
N TYR A 319 -5.08 -15.85 -13.84
CA TYR A 319 -5.76 -17.14 -13.87
C TYR A 319 -4.91 -18.22 -14.56
N SER A 320 -4.38 -17.92 -15.76
CA SER A 320 -3.53 -18.85 -16.50
C SER A 320 -2.24 -19.19 -15.76
N ASP A 321 -1.59 -18.22 -15.12
CA ASP A 321 -0.37 -18.44 -14.36
C ASP A 321 -0.62 -19.35 -13.16
N MET A 322 -1.70 -19.09 -12.39
CA MET A 322 -2.06 -19.88 -11.21
C MET A 322 -2.32 -21.35 -11.54
N HIS A 323 -2.89 -21.64 -12.72
CA HIS A 323 -3.12 -23.00 -13.20
C HIS A 323 -1.87 -23.69 -13.79
N SER A 324 -0.80 -22.93 -14.02
CA SER A 324 0.46 -23.44 -14.58
C SER A 324 1.57 -23.65 -13.54
N LEU A 325 1.28 -23.38 -12.26
CA LEU A 325 2.22 -23.52 -11.17
C LEU A 325 2.63 -24.99 -10.99
N ASN A 326 3.91 -25.23 -10.71
CA ASN A 326 4.35 -26.53 -10.24
C ASN A 326 4.09 -26.71 -8.74
N SER A 327 4.19 -27.94 -8.23
CA SER A 327 3.83 -28.26 -6.84
C SER A 327 4.56 -27.44 -5.77
N LEU A 328 5.82 -27.03 -6.00
CA LEU A 328 6.53 -26.17 -5.05
C LEU A 328 5.99 -24.73 -5.07
N GLN A 329 5.66 -24.22 -6.26
CA GLN A 329 5.06 -22.90 -6.40
C GLN A 329 3.66 -22.85 -5.80
N GLU A 330 2.86 -23.89 -6.03
CA GLU A 330 1.56 -24.11 -5.40
C GLU A 330 1.67 -24.10 -3.87
N GLU A 331 2.56 -24.91 -3.31
CA GLU A 331 2.75 -24.95 -1.86
C GLU A 331 3.18 -23.58 -1.30
N ASN A 332 4.07 -22.88 -2.00
CA ASN A 332 4.52 -21.55 -1.57
C ASN A 332 3.40 -20.50 -1.58
N ILE A 333 2.57 -20.47 -2.62
CA ILE A 333 1.46 -19.52 -2.65
C ILE A 333 0.40 -19.88 -1.62
N ASP A 334 0.10 -21.17 -1.43
CA ASP A 334 -0.86 -21.64 -0.43
C ASP A 334 -0.41 -21.27 1.00
N LEU A 335 0.88 -21.44 1.30
CA LEU A 335 1.45 -21.01 2.58
C LEU A 335 1.39 -19.49 2.78
N LEU A 336 1.66 -18.69 1.74
CA LEU A 336 1.56 -17.24 1.82
C LEU A 336 0.11 -16.78 2.06
N LEU A 337 -0.85 -17.35 1.31
CA LEU A 337 -2.26 -17.06 1.48
C LEU A 337 -2.77 -17.48 2.87
N ASN A 338 -2.32 -18.65 3.35
CA ASN A 338 -2.64 -19.10 4.71
C ASN A 338 -2.09 -18.14 5.77
N LEU A 339 -0.86 -17.63 5.62
CA LEU A 339 -0.32 -16.63 6.54
C LEU A 339 -1.10 -15.32 6.53
N ILE A 340 -1.53 -14.85 5.36
CA ILE A 340 -2.39 -13.67 5.24
C ILE A 340 -3.71 -13.91 5.97
N ALA A 341 -4.36 -15.07 5.73
CA ALA A 341 -5.62 -15.43 6.36
C ALA A 341 -5.49 -15.55 7.89
N GLU A 342 -4.55 -16.33 8.39
CA GLU A 342 -4.30 -16.50 9.83
C GLU A 342 -3.97 -15.18 10.54
N SER A 343 -3.23 -14.28 9.87
CA SER A 343 -2.93 -12.95 10.43
C SER A 343 -4.17 -12.06 10.48
N ARG A 344 -5.02 -12.11 9.45
CA ARG A 344 -6.31 -11.41 9.43
C ARG A 344 -7.25 -11.92 10.51
N ASP A 345 -7.34 -13.25 10.66
CA ASP A 345 -8.20 -13.90 11.66
C ASP A 345 -7.69 -13.61 13.08
N ARG A 346 -6.37 -13.49 13.26
CA ARG A 346 -5.80 -13.07 14.52
C ARG A 346 -6.19 -11.64 14.86
N ASN A 347 -6.01 -10.72 13.92
CA ASN A 347 -6.41 -9.32 14.06
C ASN A 347 -6.49 -8.65 12.69
N MET A 348 -7.70 -8.26 12.26
CA MET A 348 -7.91 -7.62 10.96
C MET A 348 -7.07 -6.34 10.77
N GLY A 349 -6.70 -5.66 11.86
CA GLY A 349 -5.86 -4.46 11.81
C GLY A 349 -4.38 -4.70 11.48
N PHE A 350 -3.92 -5.96 11.42
CA PHE A 350 -2.60 -6.31 10.91
C PHE A 350 -2.46 -6.05 9.41
N LEU A 351 -3.58 -6.12 8.67
CA LEU A 351 -3.56 -5.95 7.22
C LEU A 351 -4.21 -4.63 6.85
N HIS A 352 -3.48 -3.83 6.09
CA HIS A 352 -3.96 -2.55 5.57
C HIS A 352 -3.51 -2.39 4.12
N ALA A 353 -4.44 -1.95 3.27
CA ALA A 353 -4.16 -1.67 1.87
C ALA A 353 -4.87 -0.39 1.46
N ILE A 354 -4.16 0.45 0.71
CA ILE A 354 -4.73 1.57 -0.03
C ILE A 354 -4.45 1.31 -1.50
N ASP A 355 -5.47 0.83 -2.18
CA ASP A 355 -5.40 0.41 -3.57
C ASP A 355 -6.75 0.63 -4.25
N CYS A 356 -6.77 0.55 -5.58
CA CYS A 356 -8.03 0.63 -6.31
C CYS A 356 -8.73 -0.73 -6.35
N TYR A 357 -10.05 -0.72 -6.57
CA TYR A 357 -10.85 -1.94 -6.63
C TYR A 357 -10.41 -2.89 -7.76
N GLU A 358 -9.95 -2.35 -8.89
CA GLU A 358 -9.42 -3.14 -10.00
C GLU A 358 -8.26 -4.03 -9.55
N GLU A 359 -7.23 -3.47 -8.91
CA GLU A 359 -6.07 -4.25 -8.47
C GLU A 359 -6.41 -5.20 -7.32
N MET A 360 -7.23 -4.74 -6.37
CA MET A 360 -7.67 -5.60 -5.26
C MET A 360 -8.40 -6.85 -5.75
N SER A 361 -9.26 -6.69 -6.76
CA SER A 361 -10.03 -7.82 -7.33
C SER A 361 -9.16 -8.89 -8.01
N LYS A 362 -7.90 -8.58 -8.34
CA LYS A 362 -6.96 -9.57 -8.89
C LYS A 362 -6.42 -10.50 -7.83
N MET A 363 -6.36 -10.06 -6.57
CA MET A 363 -6.04 -10.93 -5.45
C MET A 363 -7.12 -11.98 -5.23
N ASP A 364 -8.40 -11.63 -5.46
CA ASP A 364 -9.52 -12.56 -5.36
C ASP A 364 -9.37 -13.72 -6.35
N ILE A 365 -8.96 -13.45 -7.60
CA ILE A 365 -8.69 -14.49 -8.60
C ILE A 365 -7.60 -15.47 -8.11
N ILE A 366 -6.54 -14.96 -7.49
CA ILE A 366 -5.46 -15.79 -6.93
C ILE A 366 -6.04 -16.71 -5.84
N ILE A 367 -6.83 -16.15 -4.92
CA ILE A 367 -7.45 -16.88 -3.81
C ILE A 367 -8.40 -17.96 -4.35
N GLU A 368 -9.30 -17.62 -5.27
CA GLU A 368 -10.26 -18.53 -5.90
C GLU A 368 -9.55 -19.73 -6.56
N CYS A 369 -8.50 -19.46 -7.34
CA CYS A 369 -7.71 -20.50 -8.02
C CYS A 369 -7.05 -21.48 -7.03
N ARG A 370 -6.69 -21.03 -5.83
CA ARG A 370 -5.97 -21.85 -4.84
C ARG A 370 -6.89 -22.54 -3.83
N GLN A 371 -8.01 -21.93 -3.47
CA GLN A 371 -8.98 -22.48 -2.51
C GLN A 371 -10.02 -23.41 -3.16
N GLY A 372 -9.96 -23.59 -4.48
CA GLY A 372 -10.89 -24.46 -5.21
C GLY A 372 -12.33 -23.94 -5.24
N ILE A 373 -12.53 -22.66 -4.91
CA ILE A 373 -13.82 -21.99 -5.01
C ILE A 373 -13.91 -21.48 -6.45
N CYS A 374 -14.28 -22.36 -7.38
CA CYS A 374 -14.77 -21.90 -8.68
C CYS A 374 -16.14 -21.22 -8.46
N ALA A 375 -16.29 -20.03 -9.04
CA ALA A 375 -17.55 -19.31 -9.16
C ALA A 375 -18.67 -20.14 -9.82
#